data_AF-A0A1H7U1D6-F1
#
_entry.id   AF-A0A1H7U1D6-F1
#
_cell.length_a   1.000
_cell.length_b   1.000
_cell.length_c   1.000
_cell.angle_alpha   90.00
_cell.angle_beta   90.00
_cell.angle_gamma   90.00
#
_symmetry.space_group_name_H-M   'P 1'
#
loop_
_entity.id
_entity.type
_entity.pdbx_description
1 polymer ?
#
loop_
_entity_poly.entity_id
_entity_poly.type
_entity_poly.pdbx_seq_one_letter_code
_entity_poly.pdbx_strand_id
1 'polypeptide(L)'
;MDRLIASNTVPQAQADTAPATGTPAFATDGNPSTNVLATQWPAYQYNAIQEELIAIIAAAGLTPNRNNNNQILAAIRSIVAGARGTFNGQIVTPSSLVLNASQIGAIIESYGSATGIVLTLPSSVTIAAGGCFTISNHGANAIQIASVGADQITSGQISNLSPVSVQPGDEVVIISNGSNEWDIVGGSAARQFHPLVVGTATASAHAMQFGQASGVVGQCRNLLMSISAASASATLSADEIIVESALGGLRYCLSSFSKTINVSTTGAGGMDTGSAPASGFVAIYAILNPSSGATALLATDATSAKAPEVYGGTHMPTGYTASALVSVWPTTSGGLFGNGFQTNRTIFPQPSQIISTSVQQTSPTLLSIASIAPKNAKTASFIIGIQSSASGSGSVNLNGDSGGTYGSYLSFNGSNGSNVTSADIPLITPQTIYYKAQISSGTMTFGLNISSYKF
;
A
#
# COMPACT_ATOMS: atom_id res chain seq x y z
N MET A 1 41.26 38.43 24.34
CA MET A 1 41.06 39.89 24.32
C MET A 1 40.27 40.26 25.56
N ASP A 2 40.80 41.22 26.32
CA ASP A 2 40.14 41.86 27.47
C ASP A 2 40.10 43.37 27.17
N ARG A 3 39.29 44.13 27.91
CA ARG A 3 39.30 45.60 27.80
C ARG A 3 40.67 46.15 28.25
N LEU A 4 40.99 47.37 27.83
CA LEU A 4 42.26 48.05 28.14
C LEU A 4 42.56 48.03 29.65
N ILE A 5 43.77 47.58 29.99
CA ILE A 5 44.35 47.66 31.33
C ILE A 5 45.65 48.45 31.22
N ALA A 6 45.62 49.72 31.61
CA ALA A 6 46.78 50.61 31.56
C ALA A 6 46.73 51.65 32.70
N SER A 7 47.86 52.31 32.99
CA SER A 7 47.87 53.48 33.86
C SER A 7 47.03 54.61 33.24
N ASN A 8 46.34 55.38 34.07
CA ASN A 8 45.46 56.49 33.66
C ASN A 8 44.21 56.09 32.86
N THR A 9 43.64 54.91 33.13
CA THR A 9 42.34 54.47 32.58
C THR A 9 41.20 54.67 33.57
N VAL A 10 39.97 54.88 33.07
CA VAL A 10 38.75 55.08 33.87
C VAL A 10 37.76 53.92 33.73
N PRO A 11 36.84 53.70 34.69
CA PRO A 11 35.74 52.73 34.55
C PRO A 11 34.82 53.06 33.35
N GLN A 12 34.11 52.05 32.83
CA GLN A 12 33.24 52.18 31.64
C GLN A 12 32.25 53.35 31.72
N ALA A 13 31.66 53.61 32.89
CA ALA A 13 30.70 54.69 33.09
C ALA A 13 31.30 56.11 32.91
N GLN A 14 32.63 56.22 32.90
CA GLN A 14 33.38 57.47 32.77
C GLN A 14 34.20 57.53 31.48
N ALA A 15 34.12 56.49 30.63
CA ALA A 15 34.88 56.43 29.39
C ALA A 15 34.42 57.50 28.40
N ASP A 16 35.37 58.10 27.67
CA ASP A 16 35.04 59.01 26.58
C ASP A 16 34.20 58.29 25.53
N THR A 17 33.11 58.94 25.12
CA THR A 17 32.18 58.46 24.10
C THR A 17 32.22 59.38 22.88
N ALA A 18 31.75 58.88 21.74
CA ALA A 18 31.69 59.69 20.52
C ALA A 18 30.84 60.95 20.77
N PRO A 19 31.28 62.14 20.30
CA PRO A 19 30.51 63.36 20.43
C PRO A 19 29.10 63.21 19.87
N ALA A 20 28.09 63.71 20.59
CA ALA A 20 26.69 63.64 20.16
C ALA A 20 26.38 64.51 18.92
N THR A 21 27.27 65.43 18.56
CA THR A 21 27.14 66.34 17.41
C THR A 21 28.46 66.40 16.64
N GLY A 22 28.38 66.59 15.33
CA GLY A 22 29.55 66.65 14.44
C GLY A 22 29.20 66.23 13.01
N THR A 23 30.04 66.61 12.04
CA THR A 23 29.92 66.12 10.65
C THR A 23 30.87 64.94 10.45
N PRO A 24 30.40 63.79 9.97
CA PRO A 24 31.28 62.65 9.64
C PRO A 24 32.38 63.05 8.63
N ALA A 25 33.63 62.71 8.92
CA ALA A 25 34.80 63.00 8.10
C ALA A 25 35.87 61.89 8.22
N PHE A 26 36.86 61.90 7.34
CA PHE A 26 37.97 60.94 7.33
C PHE A 26 39.23 61.52 8.00
N ALA A 27 40.08 60.65 8.54
CA ALA A 27 41.37 61.06 9.11
C ALA A 27 42.32 61.61 8.03
N THR A 28 43.19 62.54 8.42
CA THR A 28 44.23 63.13 7.56
C THR A 28 45.56 63.18 8.29
N ASP A 29 46.67 62.98 7.57
CA ASP A 29 48.04 63.22 8.08
C ASP A 29 48.33 64.72 8.29
N GLY A 30 47.38 65.57 7.92
CA GLY A 30 47.56 67.01 7.86
C GLY A 30 48.38 67.40 6.63
N ASN A 31 48.48 68.71 6.42
CA ASN A 31 49.38 69.30 5.45
C ASN A 31 49.88 70.64 6.01
N PRO A 32 51.12 70.69 6.52
CA PRO A 32 51.69 71.92 7.06
C PRO A 32 51.74 73.07 6.06
N SER A 33 51.91 72.78 4.76
CA SER A 33 51.96 73.82 3.71
C SER A 33 50.62 74.49 3.45
N THR A 34 49.51 73.85 3.86
CA THR A 34 48.14 74.39 3.76
C THR A 34 47.51 74.62 5.13
N ASN A 35 48.30 74.59 6.22
CA ASN A 35 47.84 74.70 7.61
C ASN A 35 46.72 73.70 7.99
N VAL A 36 46.68 72.54 7.36
CA VAL A 36 45.76 71.46 7.76
C VAL A 36 46.45 70.66 8.85
N LEU A 37 45.85 70.58 10.04
CA LEU A 37 46.38 69.77 11.14
C LEU A 37 46.12 68.28 10.89
N ALA A 38 47.02 67.44 11.39
CA ALA A 38 46.80 66.00 11.43
C ALA A 38 45.65 65.66 12.37
N THR A 39 44.92 64.59 12.07
CA THR A 39 43.88 64.08 12.96
C THR A 39 44.50 63.54 14.25
N GLN A 40 44.07 64.08 15.39
CA GLN A 40 44.38 63.50 16.70
C GLN A 40 43.47 62.29 16.94
N TRP A 41 44.02 61.14 17.28
CA TRP A 41 43.23 59.94 17.61
C TRP A 41 42.67 60.04 19.04
N PRO A 42 41.36 60.27 19.23
CA PRO A 42 40.78 60.48 20.55
C PRO A 42 40.49 59.13 21.23
N ALA A 43 40.45 59.13 22.58
CA ALA A 43 40.24 57.92 23.36
C ALA A 43 38.91 57.21 23.04
N TYR A 44 37.84 57.97 22.75
CA TYR A 44 36.54 57.38 22.39
C TYR A 44 36.61 56.46 21.18
N GLN A 45 37.50 56.76 20.23
CA GLN A 45 37.60 56.01 18.98
C GLN A 45 38.27 54.65 19.19
N TYR A 46 39.23 54.58 20.12
CA TYR A 46 39.78 53.31 20.59
C TYR A 46 38.74 52.50 21.38
N ASN A 47 38.02 53.14 22.30
CA ASN A 47 36.97 52.48 23.09
C ASN A 47 35.88 51.87 22.19
N ALA A 48 35.43 52.61 21.17
CA ALA A 48 34.44 52.13 20.22
C ALA A 48 34.90 50.85 19.48
N ILE A 49 36.13 50.86 18.95
CA ILE A 49 36.69 49.68 18.27
C ILE A 49 36.81 48.50 19.24
N GLN A 50 37.28 48.75 20.46
CA GLN A 50 37.40 47.69 21.46
C GLN A 50 36.05 47.07 21.78
N GLU A 51 35.00 47.87 21.99
CA GLU A 51 33.67 47.35 22.31
C GLU A 51 33.03 46.59 21.13
N GLU A 52 33.25 47.02 19.88
CA GLU A 52 32.85 46.26 18.68
C GLU A 52 33.49 44.87 18.66
N LEU A 53 34.79 44.78 18.94
CA LEU A 53 35.51 43.50 18.99
C LEU A 53 35.05 42.60 20.15
N ILE A 54 34.75 43.19 21.31
CA ILE A 54 34.18 42.46 22.45
C ILE A 54 32.77 41.98 22.14
N ALA A 55 31.95 42.77 21.44
CA ALA A 55 30.61 42.40 21.01
C ALA A 55 30.64 41.20 20.07
N ILE A 56 31.59 41.12 19.13
CA ILE A 56 31.79 39.95 18.26
C ILE A 56 32.09 38.68 19.09
N ILE A 57 32.97 38.79 20.09
CA ILE A 57 33.33 37.67 20.96
C ILE A 57 32.09 37.20 21.77
N ALA A 58 31.33 38.15 22.33
CA ALA A 58 30.12 37.84 23.09
C ALA A 58 29.01 37.24 22.22
N ALA A 59 28.82 37.73 20.99
CA ALA A 59 27.85 37.19 20.04
C ALA A 59 28.15 35.74 19.65
N ALA A 60 29.42 35.34 19.67
CA ALA A 60 29.84 33.95 19.48
C ALA A 60 29.73 33.08 20.75
N GLY A 61 29.16 33.61 21.84
CA GLY A 61 29.02 32.89 23.12
C GLY A 61 30.33 32.72 23.90
N LEU A 62 31.39 33.46 23.55
CA LEU A 62 32.70 33.37 24.21
C LEU A 62 32.83 34.47 25.28
N THR A 63 33.47 34.14 26.41
CA THR A 63 33.83 35.14 27.43
C THR A 63 35.18 35.78 27.12
N PRO A 64 35.33 37.12 27.13
CA PRO A 64 36.62 37.80 26.98
C PRO A 64 37.69 37.24 27.93
N ASN A 65 38.87 36.93 27.38
CA ASN A 65 39.98 36.31 28.10
C ASN A 65 41.31 36.99 27.72
N ARG A 66 41.95 37.65 28.68
CA ARG A 66 43.23 38.36 28.50
C ARG A 66 44.38 37.47 28.04
N ASN A 67 44.33 36.17 28.31
CA ASN A 67 45.40 35.23 27.97
C ASN A 67 45.22 34.60 26.57
N ASN A 68 44.21 35.01 25.80
CA ASN A 68 43.90 34.44 24.49
C ASN A 68 43.77 35.52 23.40
N ASN A 69 44.73 35.55 22.48
CA ASN A 69 44.76 36.47 21.33
C ASN A 69 44.03 35.94 20.09
N ASN A 70 43.48 34.73 20.15
CA ASN A 70 42.77 34.09 19.03
C ASN A 70 41.24 34.18 19.15
N GLN A 71 40.70 34.94 20.11
CA GLN A 71 39.25 34.95 20.38
C GLN A 71 38.41 35.53 19.25
N ILE A 72 38.87 36.59 18.58
CA ILE A 72 38.14 37.14 17.41
C ILE A 72 38.10 36.11 16.28
N LEU A 73 39.23 35.44 16.02
CA LEU A 73 39.29 34.37 15.02
C LEU A 73 38.35 33.21 15.37
N ALA A 74 38.32 32.80 16.64
CA ALA A 74 37.41 31.76 17.12
C ALA A 74 35.94 32.18 17.01
N ALA A 75 35.63 33.44 17.35
CA ALA A 75 34.30 34.01 17.23
C ALA A 75 33.83 34.05 15.76
N ILE A 76 34.67 34.57 14.86
CA ILE A 76 34.37 34.60 13.41
C ILE A 76 34.20 33.18 12.88
N ARG A 77 35.08 32.23 13.23
CA ARG A 77 34.92 30.83 12.79
C ARG A 77 33.61 30.22 13.27
N SER A 78 33.19 30.51 14.51
CA SER A 78 31.92 30.04 15.06
C SER A 78 30.73 30.65 14.33
N ILE A 79 30.68 31.99 14.23
CA ILE A 79 29.61 32.74 13.57
C ILE A 79 29.48 32.34 12.09
N VAL A 80 30.61 32.15 11.40
CA VAL A 80 30.64 31.80 9.97
C VAL A 80 30.42 30.30 9.73
N ALA A 81 30.77 29.41 10.67
CA ALA A 81 30.53 27.96 10.50
C ALA A 81 29.03 27.64 10.35
N GLY A 82 28.16 28.32 11.11
CA GLY A 82 26.70 28.20 10.95
C GLY A 82 26.22 28.64 9.56
N ALA A 83 26.89 29.60 8.91
CA ALA A 83 26.55 30.07 7.57
C ALA A 83 27.05 29.16 6.43
N ARG A 84 27.94 28.20 6.70
CA ARG A 84 28.54 27.30 5.67
C ARG A 84 27.96 25.88 5.67
N GLY A 85 26.79 25.67 6.28
CA GLY A 85 26.13 24.36 6.31
C GLY A 85 26.73 23.38 7.33
N THR A 86 27.38 23.87 8.38
CA THR A 86 27.78 23.06 9.55
C THR A 86 26.77 23.25 10.68
N PHE A 87 26.43 22.18 11.41
CA PHE A 87 25.59 22.29 12.60
C PHE A 87 26.33 23.01 13.74
N ASN A 88 25.58 23.77 14.54
CA ASN A 88 26.08 24.46 15.75
C ASN A 88 26.43 23.48 16.89
N GLY A 89 26.15 22.19 16.71
CA GLY A 89 26.47 21.12 17.63
C GLY A 89 25.77 19.82 17.24
N GLN A 90 26.15 18.72 17.90
CA GLN A 90 25.47 17.44 17.82
C GLN A 90 24.99 17.07 19.23
N ILE A 91 23.71 16.72 19.35
CA ILE A 91 23.10 16.29 20.62
C ILE A 91 22.57 14.88 20.40
N VAL A 92 23.07 13.94 21.20
CA VAL A 92 22.68 12.54 21.13
C VAL A 92 21.82 12.21 22.36
N THR A 93 20.61 11.67 22.15
CA THR A 93 19.69 11.35 23.26
C THR A 93 18.99 9.99 23.10
N PRO A 94 19.01 9.09 24.11
CA PRO A 94 18.27 7.83 24.07
C PRO A 94 16.85 7.93 24.63
N SER A 95 16.43 9.11 25.12
CA SER A 95 15.16 9.31 25.82
C SER A 95 14.51 10.65 25.48
N SER A 96 13.30 10.88 25.99
CA SER A 96 12.60 12.16 25.87
C SER A 96 13.46 13.31 26.40
N LEU A 97 13.43 14.45 25.70
CA LEU A 97 14.26 15.61 25.98
C LEU A 97 13.50 16.89 25.63
N VAL A 98 13.59 17.90 26.50
CA VAL A 98 13.13 19.26 26.17
C VAL A 98 14.32 20.04 25.61
N LEU A 99 14.19 20.47 24.36
CA LEU A 99 15.17 21.28 23.67
C LEU A 99 15.10 22.74 24.13
N ASN A 100 16.19 23.49 24.01
CA ASN A 100 16.27 24.87 24.47
C ASN A 100 16.95 25.79 23.44
N ALA A 101 16.86 27.10 23.66
CA ALA A 101 17.33 28.12 22.72
C ALA A 101 18.84 28.07 22.41
N SER A 102 19.68 27.57 23.34
CA SER A 102 21.12 27.47 23.07
C SER A 102 21.48 26.35 22.11
N GLN A 103 20.54 25.45 21.82
CA GLN A 103 20.73 24.30 20.94
C GLN A 103 20.28 24.57 19.50
N ILE A 104 19.84 25.80 19.19
CA ILE A 104 19.45 26.19 17.83
C ILE A 104 20.62 26.00 16.86
N GLY A 105 20.31 25.40 15.71
CA GLY A 105 21.27 25.03 14.68
C GLY A 105 21.97 23.71 14.93
N ALA A 106 21.68 23.00 16.04
CA ALA A 106 22.23 21.67 16.29
C ALA A 106 21.47 20.58 15.52
N ILE A 107 22.17 19.48 15.25
CA ILE A 107 21.54 18.20 14.91
C ILE A 107 21.23 17.43 16.20
N ILE A 108 20.01 16.94 16.31
CA ILE A 108 19.53 16.10 17.42
C ILE A 108 19.37 14.68 16.89
N GLU A 109 20.12 13.75 17.46
CA GLU A 109 20.08 12.35 17.08
C GLU A 109 19.49 11.51 18.21
N SER A 110 18.32 10.91 17.96
CA SER A 110 17.73 9.97 18.90
C SER A 110 18.14 8.53 18.58
N TYR A 111 18.67 7.80 19.56
CA TYR A 111 19.03 6.37 19.42
C TYR A 111 18.25 5.46 20.39
N GLY A 112 17.19 6.00 21.00
CA GLY A 112 16.42 5.26 21.99
C GLY A 112 15.65 4.09 21.40
N SER A 113 15.55 3.00 22.16
CA SER A 113 14.70 1.85 21.83
C SER A 113 13.36 1.87 22.56
N ALA A 114 13.11 2.84 23.46
CA ALA A 114 11.84 2.96 24.18
C ALA A 114 10.71 3.44 23.26
N THR A 115 9.49 2.95 23.48
CA THR A 115 8.29 3.48 22.82
C THR A 115 7.87 4.79 23.46
N GLY A 116 7.43 5.77 22.65
CA GLY A 116 6.86 7.03 23.15
C GLY A 116 7.89 8.08 23.57
N ILE A 117 9.09 8.05 23.01
CA ILE A 117 10.08 9.13 23.18
C ILE A 117 9.53 10.41 22.56
N VAL A 118 9.56 11.50 23.33
CA VAL A 118 9.12 12.82 22.91
C VAL A 118 10.27 13.81 23.00
N LEU A 119 10.60 14.44 21.88
CA LEU A 119 11.49 15.59 21.83
C LEU A 119 10.63 16.85 21.78
N THR A 120 10.68 17.62 22.85
CA THR A 120 9.84 18.81 23.01
C THR A 120 10.62 20.03 22.57
N LEU A 121 10.11 20.78 21.60
CA LEU A 121 10.70 22.02 21.10
C LEU A 121 10.62 23.13 22.18
N PRO A 122 11.56 24.09 22.20
CA PRO A 122 11.42 25.27 23.04
C PRO A 122 10.28 26.17 22.54
N SER A 123 9.91 27.16 23.35
CA SER A 123 8.92 28.14 22.92
C SER A 123 9.44 28.97 21.74
N SER A 124 8.71 29.00 20.64
CA SER A 124 9.08 29.65 19.38
C SER A 124 9.36 31.15 19.54
N VAL A 125 8.66 31.85 20.44
CA VAL A 125 8.92 33.27 20.78
C VAL A 125 10.31 33.52 21.38
N THR A 126 10.93 32.49 21.97
CA THR A 126 12.29 32.59 22.53
C THR A 126 13.39 32.39 21.49
N ILE A 127 12.99 32.07 20.25
CA ILE A 127 13.88 31.73 19.15
C ILE A 127 13.74 32.80 18.07
N ALA A 128 14.84 33.34 17.56
CA ALA A 128 14.77 34.24 16.41
C ALA A 128 14.16 33.52 15.20
N ALA A 129 13.38 34.24 14.38
CA ALA A 129 12.78 33.69 13.17
C ALA A 129 13.86 33.06 12.26
N GLY A 130 13.59 31.84 11.78
CA GLY A 130 14.55 31.03 11.02
C GLY A 130 15.47 30.15 11.88
N GLY A 131 15.40 30.24 13.21
CA GLY A 131 16.09 29.32 14.11
C GLY A 131 15.64 27.88 13.88
N CYS A 132 16.59 26.99 13.61
CA CYS A 132 16.33 25.65 13.07
C CYS A 132 16.77 24.54 14.02
N PHE A 133 16.03 23.44 14.04
CA PHE A 133 16.52 22.13 14.50
C PHE A 133 16.52 21.14 13.34
N THR A 134 17.56 20.31 13.28
CA THR A 134 17.58 19.10 12.45
C THR A 134 17.50 17.91 13.39
N ILE A 135 16.50 17.05 13.23
CA ILE A 135 16.24 15.95 14.16
C ILE A 135 16.20 14.63 13.38
N SER A 136 17.09 13.70 13.73
CA SER A 136 17.20 12.38 13.11
C SER A 136 16.84 11.29 14.11
N ASN A 137 16.06 10.30 13.67
CA ASN A 137 15.73 9.12 14.46
C ASN A 137 16.55 7.92 14.00
N HIS A 138 17.56 7.56 14.77
CA HIS A 138 18.36 6.34 14.60
C HIS A 138 17.93 5.22 15.56
N GLY A 139 16.86 5.43 16.34
CA GLY A 139 16.30 4.47 17.28
C GLY A 139 15.46 3.38 16.60
N ALA A 140 14.96 2.44 17.40
CA ALA A 140 14.18 1.30 16.91
C ALA A 140 12.67 1.60 16.75
N ASN A 141 12.19 2.67 17.39
CA ASN A 141 10.78 3.05 17.42
C ASN A 141 10.59 4.50 16.96
N ALA A 142 9.37 4.85 16.54
CA ALA A 142 9.06 6.22 16.19
C ALA A 142 9.20 7.16 17.39
N ILE A 143 9.83 8.32 17.16
CA ILE A 143 9.88 9.43 18.11
C ILE A 143 8.81 10.47 17.75
N GLN A 144 8.45 11.30 18.72
CA GLN A 144 7.45 12.35 18.57
C GLN A 144 8.10 13.71 18.80
N ILE A 145 7.86 14.67 17.89
CA ILE A 145 8.29 16.06 18.05
C ILE A 145 7.10 16.88 18.49
N ALA A 146 7.17 17.46 19.69
CA ALA A 146 6.05 18.20 20.27
C ALA A 146 6.42 19.68 20.46
N SER A 147 5.48 20.57 20.19
CA SER A 147 5.54 21.98 20.59
C SER A 147 5.18 22.17 22.07
N VAL A 148 5.48 23.34 22.64
CA VAL A 148 5.11 23.71 24.01
C VAL A 148 4.06 24.80 24.05
N GLY A 149 3.21 24.78 25.08
CA GLY A 149 2.25 25.85 25.34
C GLY A 149 1.30 26.09 24.17
N ALA A 150 1.23 27.34 23.71
CA ALA A 150 0.38 27.75 22.60
C ALA A 150 1.04 27.60 21.22
N ASP A 151 2.29 27.11 21.16
CA ASP A 151 2.99 26.93 19.90
C ASP A 151 2.37 25.81 19.08
N GLN A 152 2.31 26.01 17.78
CA GLN A 152 1.84 25.00 16.82
C GLN A 152 3.00 24.51 15.96
N ILE A 153 2.88 23.27 15.47
CA ILE A 153 3.72 22.76 14.38
C ILE A 153 2.88 22.78 13.10
N THR A 154 3.45 23.24 11.99
CA THR A 154 2.76 23.31 10.70
C THR A 154 3.65 22.74 9.59
N SER A 155 3.02 22.20 8.54
CA SER A 155 3.68 21.83 7.29
C SER A 155 3.39 22.82 6.17
N GLY A 156 2.85 24.00 6.49
CA GLY A 156 2.35 25.00 5.54
C GLY A 156 0.92 24.72 5.09
N GLN A 157 0.62 23.49 4.66
CA GLN A 157 -0.76 23.11 4.28
C GLN A 157 -1.60 22.64 5.48
N ILE A 158 -0.97 22.02 6.48
CA ILE A 158 -1.65 21.51 7.68
C ILE A 158 -1.05 22.19 8.91
N SER A 159 -1.89 22.90 9.65
CA SER A 159 -1.59 23.48 10.97
C SER A 159 -1.91 22.50 12.11
N ASN A 160 -1.35 22.72 13.30
CA ASN A 160 -1.60 21.94 14.54
C ASN A 160 -1.08 20.48 14.53
N LEU A 161 0.08 20.24 13.95
CA LEU A 161 0.71 18.93 13.82
C LEU A 161 1.47 18.45 15.07
N SER A 162 1.13 18.91 16.27
CA SER A 162 1.84 18.53 17.51
C SER A 162 1.13 17.35 18.20
N PRO A 163 1.74 16.15 18.31
CA PRO A 163 3.10 15.81 17.91
C PRO A 163 3.27 15.36 16.44
N VAL A 164 4.45 15.61 15.89
CA VAL A 164 4.91 15.08 14.59
C VAL A 164 5.64 13.76 14.82
N SER A 165 5.24 12.70 14.12
CA SER A 165 5.94 11.43 14.19
C SER A 165 7.15 11.39 13.24
N VAL A 166 8.28 10.91 13.73
CA VAL A 166 9.50 10.66 12.94
C VAL A 166 9.85 9.18 13.08
N GLN A 167 9.73 8.41 11.99
CA GLN A 167 9.95 6.97 12.00
C GLN A 167 11.43 6.62 12.13
N PRO A 168 11.79 5.38 12.54
CA PRO A 168 13.16 4.90 12.47
C PRO A 168 13.78 5.12 11.08
N GLY A 169 14.94 5.78 11.02
CA GLY A 169 15.65 6.14 9.80
C GLY A 169 15.21 7.45 9.15
N ASP A 170 14.18 8.11 9.68
CA ASP A 170 13.72 9.41 9.17
C ASP A 170 14.42 10.60 9.84
N GLU A 171 14.35 11.72 9.13
CA GLU A 171 14.80 13.04 9.58
C GLU A 171 13.67 14.06 9.43
N VAL A 172 13.64 15.08 10.30
CA VAL A 172 12.82 16.28 10.14
C VAL A 172 13.68 17.54 10.34
N VAL A 173 13.46 18.53 9.49
CA VAL A 173 14.03 19.87 9.64
C VAL A 173 12.89 20.82 9.94
N ILE A 174 13.00 21.54 11.06
CA ILE A 174 11.95 22.42 11.57
C ILE A 174 12.51 23.77 11.98
N ILE A 175 11.82 24.85 11.62
CA ILE A 175 12.24 26.24 11.89
C ILE A 175 11.21 26.99 12.73
N SER A 176 11.65 27.89 13.59
CA SER A 176 10.77 28.80 14.33
C SER A 176 10.40 30.00 13.44
N ASN A 177 9.14 30.44 13.48
CA ASN A 177 8.75 31.73 12.92
C ASN A 177 9.02 32.92 13.85
N GLY A 178 9.50 32.66 15.07
CA GLY A 178 9.80 33.65 16.11
C GLY A 178 8.60 34.18 16.89
N SER A 179 7.42 33.54 16.74
CA SER A 179 6.18 33.93 17.41
C SER A 179 5.54 32.75 18.16
N ASN A 180 4.70 31.96 17.49
CA ASN A 180 3.90 30.89 18.08
C ASN A 180 3.80 29.66 17.15
N GLU A 181 4.78 29.48 16.27
CA GLU A 181 4.74 28.46 15.22
C GLU A 181 6.14 27.92 14.92
N TRP A 182 6.14 26.62 14.62
CA TRP A 182 7.26 25.87 14.08
C TRP A 182 6.89 25.29 12.72
N ASP A 183 7.64 25.66 11.68
CA ASP A 183 7.42 25.22 10.30
C ASP A 183 8.31 24.02 9.97
N ILE A 184 7.70 22.93 9.50
CA ILE A 184 8.41 21.80 8.91
C ILE A 184 8.83 22.20 7.49
N VAL A 185 10.14 22.25 7.26
CA VAL A 185 10.71 22.71 5.98
C VAL A 185 11.50 21.63 5.23
N GLY A 186 11.72 20.47 5.85
CA GLY A 186 12.48 19.39 5.21
C GLY A 186 12.58 18.11 6.01
N GLY A 187 13.44 17.21 5.53
CA GLY A 187 13.61 15.86 6.04
C GLY A 187 12.63 14.84 5.42
N SER A 188 12.95 13.56 5.51
CA SER A 188 12.08 12.49 4.97
C SER A 188 10.74 12.40 5.71
N ALA A 189 10.70 12.73 7.00
CA ALA A 189 9.47 12.77 7.78
C ALA A 189 8.50 13.84 7.26
N ALA A 190 8.96 14.92 6.63
CA ALA A 190 8.06 15.91 6.03
C ALA A 190 7.20 15.33 4.89
N ARG A 191 7.63 14.24 4.25
CA ARG A 191 6.88 13.55 3.19
C ARG A 191 5.58 12.92 3.67
N GLN A 192 5.39 12.75 4.97
CA GLN A 192 4.11 12.33 5.53
C GLN A 192 3.01 13.38 5.31
N PHE A 193 3.39 14.66 5.12
CA PHE A 193 2.48 15.76 4.84
C PHE A 193 2.56 16.23 3.39
N HIS A 194 3.72 16.04 2.75
CA HIS A 194 4.00 16.40 1.35
C HIS A 194 4.47 15.18 0.57
N PRO A 195 3.57 14.22 0.26
CA PRO A 195 3.96 12.99 -0.41
C PRO A 195 4.58 13.32 -1.77
N LEU A 196 5.70 12.66 -2.09
CA LEU A 196 6.33 12.81 -3.40
C LEU A 196 5.36 12.31 -4.48
N VAL A 197 4.98 13.19 -5.40
CA VAL A 197 4.21 12.78 -6.58
C VAL A 197 5.18 12.10 -7.55
N VAL A 198 5.19 10.76 -7.56
CA VAL A 198 5.95 9.96 -8.54
C VAL A 198 5.07 9.81 -9.78
N GLY A 199 5.53 10.28 -10.95
CA GLY A 199 4.82 10.11 -12.21
C GLY A 199 4.71 8.63 -12.64
N THR A 200 3.86 8.35 -13.64
CA THR A 200 3.77 7.01 -14.25
C THR A 200 5.13 6.53 -14.74
N ALA A 201 5.45 5.26 -14.50
CA ALA A 201 6.65 4.64 -15.02
C ALA A 201 6.59 4.56 -16.55
N THR A 202 7.47 5.29 -17.24
CA THR A 202 7.57 5.31 -18.71
C THR A 202 8.88 4.73 -19.22
N ALA A 203 9.81 4.36 -18.33
CA ALA A 203 11.09 3.76 -18.66
C ALA A 203 11.44 2.60 -17.71
N SER A 204 12.39 1.77 -18.13
CA SER A 204 12.97 0.72 -17.31
C SER A 204 13.56 1.31 -16.02
N ALA A 205 13.34 0.61 -14.89
CA ALA A 205 13.77 1.01 -13.54
C ALA A 205 13.05 2.24 -12.93
N HIS A 206 12.02 2.79 -13.58
CA HIS A 206 11.07 3.65 -12.86
C HIS A 206 10.25 2.80 -11.87
N ALA A 207 9.97 3.35 -10.69
CA ALA A 207 9.03 2.72 -9.75
C ALA A 207 7.65 2.62 -10.42
N MET A 208 7.18 1.39 -10.63
CA MET A 208 5.88 1.13 -11.22
C MET A 208 4.79 1.63 -10.26
N GLN A 209 3.87 2.46 -10.76
CA GLN A 209 2.65 2.73 -10.02
C GLN A 209 1.77 1.48 -10.03
N PHE A 210 1.07 1.21 -8.94
CA PHE A 210 0.28 -0.01 -8.76
C PHE A 210 -0.77 -0.26 -9.87
N GLY A 211 -1.30 0.81 -10.48
CA GLY A 211 -2.21 0.73 -11.63
C GLY A 211 -1.55 0.29 -12.95
N GLN A 212 -0.23 0.23 -13.01
CA GLN A 212 0.53 -0.24 -14.19
C GLN A 212 0.84 -1.75 -14.12
N ALA A 213 0.45 -2.43 -13.03
CA ALA A 213 0.59 -3.88 -12.93
C ALA A 213 -0.29 -4.58 -13.99
N SER A 214 0.33 -5.43 -14.81
CA SER A 214 -0.35 -6.19 -15.88
C SER A 214 -1.03 -7.45 -15.33
N GLY A 215 -2.04 -7.95 -16.03
CA GLY A 215 -2.79 -9.16 -15.69
C GLY A 215 -4.30 -8.96 -15.82
N VAL A 216 -5.05 -10.06 -15.76
CA VAL A 216 -6.52 -10.05 -15.75
C VAL A 216 -6.97 -10.70 -14.45
N VAL A 217 -7.91 -10.09 -13.72
CA VAL A 217 -8.48 -10.66 -12.49
C VAL A 217 -8.88 -12.13 -12.68
N GLY A 218 -8.55 -12.97 -11.70
CA GLY A 218 -8.84 -14.40 -11.71
C GLY A 218 -7.93 -15.23 -12.62
N GLN A 219 -6.96 -14.64 -13.32
CA GLN A 219 -5.89 -15.42 -13.92
C GLN A 219 -5.04 -16.08 -12.84
N CYS A 220 -4.80 -17.36 -13.04
CA CYS A 220 -4.06 -18.20 -12.12
C CYS A 220 -3.05 -19.06 -12.87
N ARG A 221 -1.95 -19.43 -12.20
CA ARG A 221 -0.99 -20.42 -12.69
C ARG A 221 -1.07 -21.68 -11.82
N ASN A 222 -1.24 -22.84 -12.45
CA ASN A 222 -1.29 -24.16 -11.81
C ASN A 222 -2.31 -24.24 -10.66
N LEU A 223 -3.49 -23.65 -10.84
CA LEU A 223 -4.52 -23.70 -9.81
C LEU A 223 -5.10 -25.11 -9.70
N LEU A 224 -5.19 -25.62 -8.47
CA LEU A 224 -5.75 -26.93 -8.14
C LEU A 224 -6.62 -26.87 -6.88
N MET A 225 -7.65 -27.71 -6.88
CA MET A 225 -8.45 -28.05 -5.69
C MET A 225 -9.00 -29.47 -5.90
N SER A 226 -8.87 -30.35 -4.92
CA SER A 226 -9.27 -31.75 -5.05
C SER A 226 -10.04 -32.21 -3.81
N ILE A 227 -11.16 -32.86 -4.02
CA ILE A 227 -12.06 -33.36 -2.97
C ILE A 227 -12.39 -34.81 -3.30
N SER A 228 -11.78 -35.75 -2.58
CA SER A 228 -11.95 -37.19 -2.82
C SER A 228 -13.28 -37.74 -2.29
N ALA A 229 -13.86 -37.10 -1.27
CA ALA A 229 -15.14 -37.42 -0.68
C ALA A 229 -15.81 -36.13 -0.18
N ALA A 230 -17.14 -36.11 -0.13
CA ALA A 230 -17.89 -34.93 0.30
C ALA A 230 -17.38 -34.38 1.64
N SER A 231 -17.05 -33.09 1.68
CA SER A 231 -16.34 -32.48 2.80
C SER A 231 -16.78 -31.03 3.00
N ALA A 232 -16.82 -30.57 4.25
CA ALA A 232 -17.01 -29.15 4.55
C ALA A 232 -15.74 -28.33 4.28
N SER A 233 -14.58 -28.99 4.26
CA SER A 233 -13.27 -28.36 4.13
C SER A 233 -12.57 -28.78 2.84
N ALA A 234 -11.87 -27.84 2.22
CA ALA A 234 -11.04 -28.07 1.05
C ALA A 234 -9.86 -27.10 1.00
N THR A 235 -8.79 -27.50 0.33
CA THR A 235 -7.62 -26.64 0.10
C THR A 235 -7.51 -26.32 -1.38
N LEU A 236 -7.40 -25.03 -1.69
CA LEU A 236 -7.11 -24.52 -3.04
C LEU A 236 -5.70 -23.97 -3.05
N SER A 237 -4.92 -24.40 -4.04
CA SER A 237 -3.54 -23.96 -4.24
C SER A 237 -3.34 -23.42 -5.65
N ALA A 238 -2.45 -22.45 -5.81
CA ALA A 238 -1.97 -21.94 -7.09
C ALA A 238 -0.58 -21.32 -6.91
N ASP A 239 0.23 -21.32 -7.96
CA ASP A 239 1.55 -20.66 -7.90
C ASP A 239 1.38 -19.14 -7.85
N GLU A 240 0.46 -18.63 -8.65
CA GLU A 240 0.13 -17.20 -8.72
C GLU A 240 -1.35 -17.00 -8.98
N ILE A 241 -1.94 -15.95 -8.38
CA ILE A 241 -3.33 -15.51 -8.61
C ILE A 241 -3.36 -13.98 -8.75
N ILE A 242 -3.99 -13.48 -9.81
CA ILE A 242 -4.25 -12.04 -9.97
C ILE A 242 -5.58 -11.67 -9.29
N VAL A 243 -5.51 -10.74 -8.33
CA VAL A 243 -6.69 -10.16 -7.64
C VAL A 243 -6.78 -8.67 -7.85
N GLU A 244 -8.00 -8.12 -7.84
CA GLU A 244 -8.24 -6.69 -8.04
C GLU A 244 -9.17 -6.11 -6.98
N SER A 245 -9.01 -4.81 -6.68
CA SER A 245 -9.89 -4.09 -5.75
C SER A 245 -11.30 -3.86 -6.30
N ALA A 246 -11.40 -3.74 -7.61
CA ALA A 246 -12.62 -3.66 -8.42
C ALA A 246 -12.24 -4.06 -9.85
N LEU A 247 -13.20 -4.34 -10.74
CA LEU A 247 -12.89 -4.60 -12.15
C LEU A 247 -12.13 -3.41 -12.76
N GLY A 248 -10.89 -3.64 -13.19
CA GLY A 248 -10.01 -2.58 -13.71
C GLY A 248 -9.41 -1.66 -12.64
N GLY A 249 -9.55 -2.02 -11.36
CA GLY A 249 -9.01 -1.30 -10.22
C GLY A 249 -7.53 -1.61 -9.94
N LEU A 250 -7.12 -1.45 -8.68
CA LEU A 250 -5.77 -1.80 -8.24
C LEU A 250 -5.57 -3.32 -8.35
N ARG A 251 -4.46 -3.72 -8.97
CA ARG A 251 -4.17 -5.11 -9.29
C ARG A 251 -3.00 -5.66 -8.50
N TYR A 252 -3.18 -6.83 -7.90
CA TYR A 252 -2.20 -7.50 -7.06
C TYR A 252 -1.94 -8.92 -7.59
N CYS A 253 -0.70 -9.39 -7.47
CA CYS A 253 -0.34 -10.79 -7.72
C CYS A 253 -0.07 -11.49 -6.38
N LEU A 254 -0.86 -12.51 -6.07
CA LEU A 254 -0.66 -13.37 -4.91
C LEU A 254 0.25 -14.51 -5.32
N SER A 255 1.44 -14.63 -4.72
CA SER A 255 2.38 -15.73 -4.97
C SER A 255 2.22 -16.86 -3.96
N SER A 256 2.51 -18.10 -4.37
CA SER A 256 2.53 -19.29 -3.52
C SER A 256 1.24 -19.46 -2.71
N PHE A 257 0.10 -19.29 -3.38
CA PHE A 257 -1.20 -19.30 -2.73
C PHE A 257 -1.57 -20.74 -2.34
N SER A 258 -1.80 -20.99 -1.06
CA SER A 258 -2.35 -22.25 -0.55
C SER A 258 -3.19 -21.95 0.67
N LYS A 259 -4.51 -22.09 0.53
CA LYS A 259 -5.47 -21.74 1.58
C LYS A 259 -6.55 -22.79 1.70
N THR A 260 -6.93 -23.05 2.94
CA THR A 260 -8.06 -23.91 3.26
C THR A 260 -9.32 -23.05 3.39
N ILE A 261 -10.43 -23.59 2.90
CA ILE A 261 -11.77 -23.04 3.10
C ILE A 261 -12.64 -24.09 3.79
N ASN A 262 -13.44 -23.67 4.76
CA ASN A 262 -14.43 -24.48 5.44
C ASN A 262 -15.83 -23.84 5.34
N VAL A 263 -16.70 -24.42 4.51
CA VAL A 263 -18.05 -23.89 4.25
C VAL A 263 -19.04 -24.10 5.40
N SER A 264 -18.63 -24.74 6.50
CA SER A 264 -19.39 -24.77 7.75
C SER A 264 -19.10 -23.57 8.67
N THR A 265 -18.24 -22.65 8.25
CA THR A 265 -17.85 -21.45 9.01
C THR A 265 -18.13 -20.20 8.19
N THR A 266 -18.21 -19.04 8.85
CA THR A 266 -18.39 -17.73 8.20
C THR A 266 -17.16 -16.83 8.36
N GLY A 267 -16.86 -16.01 7.37
CA GLY A 267 -15.74 -15.07 7.34
C GLY A 267 -14.55 -15.56 6.52
N ALA A 268 -13.37 -15.01 6.78
CA ALA A 268 -12.15 -15.39 6.05
C ALA A 268 -11.84 -16.89 6.25
N GLY A 269 -11.76 -17.63 5.15
CA GLY A 269 -11.63 -19.08 5.15
C GLY A 269 -12.96 -19.84 5.23
N GLY A 270 -14.11 -19.18 5.06
CA GLY A 270 -15.43 -19.81 5.07
C GLY A 270 -16.42 -19.15 4.12
N MET A 271 -17.72 -19.33 4.39
CA MET A 271 -18.81 -18.61 3.71
C MET A 271 -18.78 -17.12 4.09
N ASP A 272 -19.17 -16.24 3.18
CA ASP A 272 -19.29 -14.81 3.44
C ASP A 272 -20.42 -14.51 4.41
N THR A 273 -21.53 -15.23 4.28
CA THR A 273 -22.66 -15.22 5.19
C THR A 273 -23.41 -16.55 5.11
N GLY A 274 -24.20 -16.84 6.15
CA GLY A 274 -25.06 -18.02 6.19
C GLY A 274 -24.32 -19.36 6.06
N SER A 275 -25.04 -20.36 5.55
CA SER A 275 -24.54 -21.71 5.31
C SER A 275 -24.42 -21.96 3.81
N ALA A 276 -23.53 -22.87 3.40
CA ALA A 276 -23.48 -23.32 2.01
C ALA A 276 -24.85 -23.90 1.54
N PRO A 277 -25.26 -23.63 0.29
CA PRO A 277 -26.52 -24.09 -0.25
C PRO A 277 -26.55 -25.62 -0.33
N ALA A 278 -27.71 -26.24 -0.07
CA ALA A 278 -27.92 -27.66 -0.34
C ALA A 278 -28.21 -27.88 -1.84
N SER A 279 -27.51 -28.84 -2.46
CA SER A 279 -27.66 -29.18 -3.90
C SER A 279 -27.55 -27.95 -4.81
N GLY A 280 -26.60 -27.07 -4.51
CA GLY A 280 -26.39 -25.79 -5.19
C GLY A 280 -24.93 -25.58 -5.58
N PHE A 281 -24.48 -24.33 -5.55
CA PHE A 281 -23.11 -23.97 -5.90
C PHE A 281 -22.56 -22.90 -4.98
N VAL A 282 -21.28 -23.01 -4.65
CA VAL A 282 -20.52 -21.95 -3.97
C VAL A 282 -19.48 -21.37 -4.91
N ALA A 283 -19.50 -20.05 -5.08
CA ALA A 283 -18.40 -19.33 -5.71
C ALA A 283 -17.33 -19.06 -4.66
N ILE A 284 -16.08 -19.39 -4.96
CA ILE A 284 -14.94 -19.21 -4.07
C ILE A 284 -14.05 -18.12 -4.63
N TYR A 285 -13.72 -17.15 -3.79
CA TYR A 285 -12.84 -16.04 -4.10
C TYR A 285 -11.52 -16.16 -3.33
N ALA A 286 -10.40 -15.88 -3.99
CA ALA A 286 -9.18 -15.50 -3.29
C ALA A 286 -9.31 -14.03 -2.87
N ILE A 287 -9.00 -13.71 -1.62
CA ILE A 287 -9.12 -12.36 -1.05
C ILE A 287 -7.79 -11.90 -0.46
N LEU A 288 -7.51 -10.60 -0.59
CA LEU A 288 -6.29 -9.94 -0.08
C LEU A 288 -6.65 -8.73 0.77
N ASN A 289 -5.95 -8.58 1.89
CA ASN A 289 -5.79 -7.33 2.64
C ASN A 289 -4.51 -6.62 2.17
N PRO A 290 -4.60 -5.56 1.35
CA PRO A 290 -3.42 -4.89 0.79
C PRO A 290 -2.53 -4.23 1.84
N SER A 291 -3.07 -3.87 2.99
CA SER A 291 -2.33 -3.18 4.06
C SER A 291 -1.46 -4.14 4.87
N SER A 292 -1.91 -5.38 5.09
CA SER A 292 -1.18 -6.38 5.87
C SER A 292 -0.55 -7.50 5.04
N GLY A 293 -0.93 -7.63 3.77
CA GLY A 293 -0.56 -8.75 2.91
C GLY A 293 -1.30 -10.06 3.23
N ALA A 294 -2.25 -10.05 4.17
CA ALA A 294 -3.00 -11.25 4.55
C ALA A 294 -3.88 -11.74 3.40
N THR A 295 -3.85 -13.05 3.16
CA THR A 295 -4.62 -13.73 2.11
C THR A 295 -5.48 -14.85 2.68
N ALA A 296 -6.67 -15.01 2.13
CA ALA A 296 -7.63 -16.04 2.50
C ALA A 296 -8.51 -16.44 1.31
N LEU A 297 -9.40 -17.40 1.53
CA LEU A 297 -10.51 -17.70 0.63
C LEU A 297 -11.82 -17.18 1.24
N LEU A 298 -12.81 -16.89 0.39
CA LEU A 298 -14.17 -16.52 0.80
C LEU A 298 -15.17 -17.17 -0.14
N ALA A 299 -16.12 -17.94 0.38
CA ALA A 299 -17.20 -18.53 -0.41
C ALA A 299 -18.47 -17.68 -0.35
N THR A 300 -19.30 -17.73 -1.39
CA THR A 300 -20.65 -17.17 -1.38
C THR A 300 -21.57 -18.06 -2.20
N ASP A 301 -22.87 -18.05 -1.89
CA ASP A 301 -23.86 -18.83 -2.65
C ASP A 301 -23.98 -18.28 -4.08
N ALA A 302 -23.75 -19.14 -5.06
CA ALA A 302 -23.81 -18.85 -6.50
C ALA A 302 -24.92 -19.65 -7.21
N THR A 303 -25.87 -20.22 -6.44
CA THR A 303 -26.93 -21.07 -6.97
C THR A 303 -27.93 -20.25 -7.79
N SER A 304 -28.36 -19.12 -7.23
CA SER A 304 -29.44 -18.30 -7.82
C SER A 304 -28.94 -17.23 -8.79
N ALA A 305 -27.67 -16.83 -8.70
CA ALA A 305 -27.08 -15.77 -9.51
C ALA A 305 -25.67 -16.12 -9.96
N LYS A 306 -25.27 -15.62 -11.14
CA LYS A 306 -23.89 -15.74 -11.61
C LYS A 306 -22.97 -14.91 -10.71
N ALA A 307 -21.93 -15.55 -10.18
CA ALA A 307 -20.92 -14.87 -9.38
C ALA A 307 -20.03 -13.96 -10.27
N PRO A 308 -19.77 -12.70 -9.87
CA PRO A 308 -18.85 -11.80 -10.57
C PRO A 308 -17.38 -12.25 -10.47
N GLU A 309 -16.49 -11.68 -11.29
CA GLU A 309 -15.04 -12.02 -11.25
C GLU A 309 -14.29 -11.37 -10.07
N VAL A 310 -14.82 -10.28 -9.51
CA VAL A 310 -14.42 -9.68 -8.21
C VAL A 310 -15.61 -9.83 -7.28
N TYR A 311 -15.38 -10.17 -6.02
CA TYR A 311 -16.45 -10.34 -5.03
C TYR A 311 -17.33 -9.07 -4.96
N GLY A 312 -18.62 -9.25 -5.27
CA GLY A 312 -19.61 -8.17 -5.31
C GLY A 312 -20.56 -8.12 -4.11
N GLY A 313 -20.37 -9.00 -3.12
CA GLY A 313 -21.19 -9.04 -1.92
C GLY A 313 -20.77 -7.99 -0.88
N THR A 314 -21.54 -7.89 0.21
CA THR A 314 -21.33 -6.90 1.28
C THR A 314 -20.64 -7.46 2.51
N HIS A 315 -20.27 -8.75 2.52
CA HIS A 315 -19.74 -9.45 3.70
C HIS A 315 -18.24 -9.76 3.55
N MET A 316 -17.50 -8.91 2.86
CA MET A 316 -16.05 -9.01 2.78
C MET A 316 -15.45 -8.85 4.20
N PRO A 317 -14.58 -9.76 4.69
CA PRO A 317 -13.95 -9.62 5.99
C PRO A 317 -13.15 -8.33 6.12
N THR A 318 -13.12 -7.73 7.32
CA THR A 318 -12.48 -6.44 7.58
C THR A 318 -11.02 -6.40 7.10
N GLY A 319 -10.68 -5.35 6.37
CA GLY A 319 -9.34 -5.10 5.83
C GLY A 319 -9.05 -5.81 4.50
N TYR A 320 -9.85 -6.80 4.10
CA TYR A 320 -9.75 -7.38 2.77
C TYR A 320 -10.48 -6.48 1.77
N THR A 321 -9.81 -6.06 0.71
CA THR A 321 -10.35 -5.09 -0.26
C THR A 321 -10.08 -5.46 -1.71
N ALA A 322 -9.32 -6.53 -1.98
CA ALA A 322 -9.11 -7.07 -3.31
C ALA A 322 -9.51 -8.55 -3.37
N SER A 323 -10.06 -8.98 -4.50
CA SER A 323 -10.49 -10.36 -4.67
C SER A 323 -10.46 -10.83 -6.13
N ALA A 324 -10.54 -12.15 -6.32
CA ALA A 324 -10.79 -12.78 -7.61
C ALA A 324 -11.57 -14.08 -7.48
N LEU A 325 -12.51 -14.32 -8.40
CA LEU A 325 -13.21 -15.59 -8.51
C LEU A 325 -12.23 -16.68 -8.96
N VAL A 326 -12.05 -17.71 -8.14
CA VAL A 326 -11.10 -18.79 -8.37
C VAL A 326 -11.75 -20.16 -8.51
N SER A 327 -13.01 -20.32 -8.08
CA SER A 327 -13.79 -21.56 -8.26
C SER A 327 -15.29 -21.28 -8.22
N VAL A 328 -16.08 -22.18 -8.82
CA VAL A 328 -17.53 -22.26 -8.61
C VAL A 328 -17.89 -23.73 -8.48
N TRP A 329 -18.01 -24.21 -7.25
CA TRP A 329 -18.01 -25.64 -6.90
C TRP A 329 -19.42 -26.14 -6.51
N PRO A 330 -19.86 -27.33 -6.94
CA PRO A 330 -21.18 -27.87 -6.60
C PRO A 330 -21.23 -28.35 -5.15
N THR A 331 -22.36 -28.17 -4.49
CA THR A 331 -22.58 -28.67 -3.13
C THR A 331 -23.48 -29.89 -3.12
N THR A 332 -23.32 -30.74 -2.10
CA THR A 332 -24.20 -31.89 -1.86
C THR A 332 -25.52 -31.46 -1.24
N SER A 333 -26.46 -32.39 -1.11
CA SER A 333 -27.72 -32.16 -0.38
C SER A 333 -27.52 -31.77 1.10
N GLY A 334 -26.34 -32.04 1.67
CA GLY A 334 -25.96 -31.62 3.02
C GLY A 334 -25.23 -30.29 3.10
N GLY A 335 -25.09 -29.54 1.99
CA GLY A 335 -24.33 -28.29 1.96
C GLY A 335 -22.82 -28.45 2.10
N LEU A 336 -22.29 -29.65 1.81
CA LEU A 336 -20.86 -29.91 1.75
C LEU A 336 -20.35 -29.69 0.33
N PHE A 337 -19.05 -29.46 0.15
CA PHE A 337 -18.48 -29.56 -1.18
C PHE A 337 -18.68 -30.96 -1.75
N GLY A 338 -19.18 -31.04 -2.99
CA GLY A 338 -19.21 -32.30 -3.74
C GLY A 338 -17.81 -32.81 -4.04
N ASN A 339 -17.68 -34.12 -4.25
CA ASN A 339 -16.41 -34.68 -4.69
C ASN A 339 -16.11 -34.30 -6.14
N GLY A 340 -14.83 -34.13 -6.43
CA GLY A 340 -14.37 -33.69 -7.73
C GLY A 340 -12.96 -33.12 -7.70
N PHE A 341 -12.55 -32.66 -8.86
CA PHE A 341 -11.22 -32.10 -9.07
C PHE A 341 -11.33 -30.82 -9.89
N GLN A 342 -10.54 -29.81 -9.55
CA GLN A 342 -10.38 -28.61 -10.35
C GLN A 342 -8.94 -28.49 -10.78
N THR A 343 -8.77 -28.13 -12.05
CA THR A 343 -7.53 -27.58 -12.56
C THR A 343 -7.83 -26.30 -13.33
N ASN A 344 -7.17 -25.22 -12.94
CA ASN A 344 -7.43 -23.88 -13.48
C ASN A 344 -8.93 -23.56 -13.42
N ARG A 345 -9.53 -23.12 -14.52
CA ARG A 345 -10.97 -22.80 -14.60
C ARG A 345 -11.84 -23.98 -15.04
N THR A 346 -11.35 -25.21 -14.95
CA THR A 346 -12.10 -26.43 -15.29
C THR A 346 -12.37 -27.25 -14.04
N ILE A 347 -13.63 -27.60 -13.81
CA ILE A 347 -14.06 -28.46 -12.70
C ILE A 347 -14.57 -29.77 -13.27
N PHE A 348 -14.11 -30.86 -12.67
CA PHE A 348 -14.47 -32.26 -12.92
C PHE A 348 -15.26 -32.77 -11.71
N PRO A 349 -16.58 -32.51 -11.63
CA PRO A 349 -17.40 -33.07 -10.58
C PRO A 349 -17.55 -34.58 -10.76
N GLN A 350 -17.99 -35.31 -9.73
CA GLN A 350 -18.41 -36.70 -9.94
C GLN A 350 -19.50 -36.76 -11.02
N PRO A 351 -19.33 -37.62 -12.05
CA PRO A 351 -20.34 -37.78 -13.09
C PRO A 351 -21.70 -38.11 -12.49
N SER A 352 -22.67 -37.24 -12.76
CA SER A 352 -24.04 -37.34 -12.24
C SER A 352 -25.02 -37.32 -13.41
N GLN A 353 -26.07 -38.13 -13.32
CA GLN A 353 -27.03 -38.31 -14.41
C GLN A 353 -27.98 -37.11 -14.50
N ILE A 354 -28.03 -36.49 -15.67
CA ILE A 354 -28.94 -35.39 -16.01
C ILE A 354 -30.29 -35.94 -16.49
N ILE A 355 -30.23 -36.94 -17.38
CA ILE A 355 -31.41 -37.56 -17.97
C ILE A 355 -31.14 -39.03 -18.28
N SER A 356 -32.19 -39.85 -18.11
CA SER A 356 -32.30 -41.23 -18.60
C SER A 356 -33.70 -41.40 -19.18
N THR A 357 -33.82 -41.67 -20.47
CA THR A 357 -35.13 -41.73 -21.14
C THR A 357 -35.15 -42.74 -22.29
N SER A 358 -36.33 -43.30 -22.53
CA SER A 358 -36.62 -44.11 -23.72
C SER A 358 -37.41 -43.35 -24.80
N VAL A 359 -37.80 -42.11 -24.52
CA VAL A 359 -38.56 -41.26 -25.44
C VAL A 359 -37.61 -40.64 -26.46
N GLN A 360 -37.81 -40.98 -27.73
CA GLN A 360 -37.03 -40.41 -28.83
C GLN A 360 -37.36 -38.93 -29.06
N GLN A 361 -36.34 -38.14 -29.37
CA GLN A 361 -36.45 -36.72 -29.71
C GLN A 361 -35.88 -36.50 -31.12
N THR A 362 -36.76 -36.30 -32.09
CA THR A 362 -36.41 -36.10 -33.51
C THR A 362 -36.11 -34.63 -33.84
N SER A 363 -36.47 -33.70 -32.95
CA SER A 363 -36.16 -32.27 -33.05
C SER A 363 -35.36 -31.80 -31.83
N PRO A 364 -34.56 -30.72 -31.93
CA PRO A 364 -33.78 -30.22 -30.81
C PRO A 364 -34.65 -29.85 -29.61
N THR A 365 -34.52 -30.63 -28.53
CA THR A 365 -35.31 -30.45 -27.30
C THR A 365 -34.45 -29.83 -26.22
N LEU A 366 -34.95 -28.77 -25.59
CA LEU A 366 -34.27 -28.06 -24.51
C LEU A 366 -34.11 -28.99 -23.29
N LEU A 367 -32.92 -28.95 -22.68
CA LEU A 367 -32.59 -29.70 -21.47
C LEU A 367 -31.84 -28.79 -20.49
N SER A 368 -32.37 -28.70 -19.28
CA SER A 368 -31.68 -28.03 -18.17
C SER A 368 -30.57 -28.91 -17.61
N ILE A 369 -29.42 -28.30 -17.34
CA ILE A 369 -28.26 -28.94 -16.69
C ILE A 369 -27.93 -28.27 -15.35
N ALA A 370 -28.88 -27.49 -14.80
CA ALA A 370 -28.70 -26.67 -13.62
C ALA A 370 -28.40 -27.46 -12.33
N SER A 371 -28.65 -28.77 -12.31
CA SER A 371 -28.34 -29.64 -11.17
C SER A 371 -26.85 -29.93 -10.99
N ILE A 372 -26.02 -29.69 -12.00
CA ILE A 372 -24.59 -30.06 -11.97
C ILE A 372 -23.67 -28.93 -12.51
N ALA A 373 -24.14 -28.12 -13.45
CA ALA A 373 -23.38 -26.97 -13.96
C ALA A 373 -23.86 -25.64 -13.34
N PRO A 374 -22.97 -24.79 -12.81
CA PRO A 374 -23.34 -23.49 -12.27
C PRO A 374 -23.71 -22.49 -13.37
N LYS A 375 -24.38 -21.39 -13.01
CA LYS A 375 -24.63 -20.26 -13.93
C LYS A 375 -23.36 -19.58 -14.45
N ASN A 376 -22.24 -19.78 -13.77
CA ASN A 376 -20.92 -19.31 -14.20
C ASN A 376 -20.32 -20.16 -15.33
N ALA A 377 -20.82 -21.38 -15.57
CA ALA A 377 -20.29 -22.24 -16.61
C ALA A 377 -20.50 -21.63 -18.00
N LYS A 378 -19.41 -21.59 -18.78
CA LYS A 378 -19.33 -21.14 -20.17
C LYS A 378 -19.29 -22.31 -21.15
N THR A 379 -18.72 -23.45 -20.74
CA THR A 379 -18.76 -24.70 -21.50
C THR A 379 -18.98 -25.88 -20.56
N ALA A 380 -19.51 -26.98 -21.10
CA ALA A 380 -19.62 -28.24 -20.39
C ALA A 380 -19.30 -29.42 -21.33
N SER A 381 -18.67 -30.46 -20.77
CA SER A 381 -18.45 -31.74 -21.43
C SER A 381 -19.30 -32.82 -20.76
N PHE A 382 -19.68 -33.83 -21.54
CA PHE A 382 -20.69 -34.82 -21.15
C PHE A 382 -20.24 -36.23 -21.48
N ILE A 383 -20.73 -37.21 -20.71
CA ILE A 383 -20.71 -38.62 -21.10
C ILE A 383 -22.07 -38.93 -21.73
N ILE A 384 -22.06 -39.25 -23.01
CA ILE A 384 -23.22 -39.51 -23.84
C ILE A 384 -23.36 -41.02 -24.03
N GLY A 385 -24.50 -41.59 -23.62
CA GLY A 385 -24.84 -42.98 -23.88
C GLY A 385 -26.14 -43.10 -24.67
N ILE A 386 -26.14 -43.88 -25.74
CA ILE A 386 -27.37 -44.30 -26.42
C ILE A 386 -27.33 -45.80 -26.68
N GLN A 387 -28.44 -46.48 -26.40
CA GLN A 387 -28.60 -47.92 -26.57
C GLN A 387 -29.96 -48.23 -27.20
N SER A 388 -30.04 -49.39 -27.87
CA SER A 388 -31.28 -49.99 -28.37
C SER A 388 -31.39 -51.45 -27.95
N SER A 389 -32.62 -51.88 -27.62
CA SER A 389 -32.94 -53.29 -27.36
C SER A 389 -32.82 -54.21 -28.59
N ALA A 390 -32.68 -53.66 -29.80
CA ALA A 390 -32.44 -54.42 -31.03
C ALA A 390 -31.26 -53.83 -31.81
N SER A 391 -30.59 -54.64 -32.63
CA SER A 391 -29.51 -54.15 -33.49
C SER A 391 -30.08 -53.18 -34.53
N GLY A 392 -29.38 -52.07 -34.73
CA GLY A 392 -29.83 -51.00 -35.61
C GLY A 392 -28.85 -49.84 -35.69
N SER A 393 -29.36 -48.68 -36.08
CA SER A 393 -28.64 -47.41 -36.02
C SER A 393 -29.21 -46.54 -34.91
N GLY A 394 -28.36 -45.72 -34.30
CA GLY A 394 -28.77 -44.72 -33.33
C GLY A 394 -27.91 -43.48 -33.42
N SER A 395 -28.46 -42.33 -33.04
CA SER A 395 -27.71 -41.09 -33.00
C SER A 395 -28.16 -40.16 -31.88
N VAL A 396 -27.20 -39.40 -31.35
CA VAL A 396 -27.43 -38.30 -30.43
C VAL A 396 -26.74 -37.06 -30.96
N ASN A 397 -27.44 -35.93 -30.92
CA ASN A 397 -26.85 -34.61 -31.12
C ASN A 397 -27.01 -33.83 -29.82
N LEU A 398 -25.94 -33.32 -29.25
CA LEU A 398 -25.97 -32.38 -28.12
C LEU A 398 -25.43 -31.05 -28.57
N ASN A 399 -26.13 -29.95 -28.30
CA ASN A 399 -25.76 -28.63 -28.79
C ASN A 399 -26.00 -27.55 -27.73
N GLY A 400 -25.23 -26.47 -27.79
CA GLY A 400 -25.44 -25.28 -26.99
C GLY A 400 -26.63 -24.42 -27.44
N ASP A 401 -27.08 -24.62 -28.68
CA ASP A 401 -28.16 -23.87 -29.33
C ASP A 401 -29.25 -24.78 -29.91
N SER A 402 -30.42 -24.20 -30.16
CA SER A 402 -31.55 -24.91 -30.78
C SER A 402 -31.36 -25.20 -32.27
N GLY A 403 -30.42 -24.52 -32.95
CA GLY A 403 -30.11 -24.73 -34.37
C GLY A 403 -29.23 -25.95 -34.64
N GLY A 404 -28.58 -26.50 -33.61
CA GLY A 404 -27.81 -27.73 -33.70
C GLY A 404 -26.41 -27.57 -34.29
N THR A 405 -25.79 -26.38 -34.14
CA THR A 405 -24.51 -26.04 -34.78
C THR A 405 -23.33 -26.18 -33.83
N TYR A 406 -23.51 -25.84 -32.56
CA TYR A 406 -22.41 -25.74 -31.59
C TYR A 406 -22.45 -26.92 -30.61
N GLY A 407 -21.95 -28.08 -31.04
CA GLY A 407 -22.22 -29.32 -30.32
C GLY A 407 -21.32 -30.51 -30.60
N SER A 408 -21.77 -31.66 -30.10
CA SER A 408 -21.17 -32.98 -30.31
C SER A 408 -22.18 -33.95 -30.87
N TYR A 409 -21.70 -34.87 -31.71
CA TYR A 409 -22.49 -35.89 -32.36
C TYR A 409 -21.98 -37.28 -32.00
N LEU A 410 -22.90 -38.18 -31.64
CA LEU A 410 -22.66 -39.59 -31.41
C LEU A 410 -23.53 -40.38 -32.37
N SER A 411 -22.98 -41.43 -32.98
CA SER A 411 -23.78 -42.41 -33.72
C SER A 411 -23.23 -43.82 -33.59
N PHE A 412 -24.08 -44.80 -33.89
CA PHE A 412 -23.69 -46.19 -34.13
C PHE A 412 -24.52 -46.76 -35.27
N ASN A 413 -23.99 -47.79 -35.93
CA ASN A 413 -24.65 -48.53 -37.00
C ASN A 413 -24.35 -50.03 -36.83
N GLY A 414 -25.37 -50.88 -37.04
CA GLY A 414 -25.24 -52.33 -36.89
C GLY A 414 -24.93 -52.80 -35.46
N SER A 415 -25.24 -51.97 -34.45
CA SER A 415 -24.92 -52.22 -33.03
C SER A 415 -26.15 -51.98 -32.15
N ASN A 416 -26.05 -52.33 -30.87
CA ASN A 416 -27.06 -52.11 -29.84
C ASN A 416 -26.76 -50.87 -28.97
N GLY A 417 -25.66 -50.17 -29.21
CA GLY A 417 -25.37 -48.93 -28.48
C GLY A 417 -23.96 -48.38 -28.70
N SER A 418 -23.74 -47.20 -28.12
CA SER A 418 -22.45 -46.53 -28.05
C SER A 418 -22.38 -45.59 -26.84
N ASN A 419 -21.16 -45.34 -26.36
CA ASN A 419 -20.88 -44.43 -25.26
C ASN A 419 -19.62 -43.62 -25.58
N VAL A 420 -19.68 -42.28 -25.46
CA VAL A 420 -18.55 -41.39 -25.71
C VAL A 420 -18.54 -40.23 -24.74
N THR A 421 -17.36 -39.65 -24.50
CA THR A 421 -17.23 -38.32 -23.89
C THR A 421 -17.28 -37.26 -24.98
N SER A 422 -18.08 -36.23 -24.79
CA SER A 422 -18.20 -35.11 -25.72
C SER A 422 -16.98 -34.19 -25.66
N ALA A 423 -16.80 -33.37 -26.69
CA ALA A 423 -15.99 -32.16 -26.56
C ALA A 423 -16.71 -31.13 -25.68
N ASP A 424 -16.03 -30.03 -25.36
CA ASP A 424 -16.65 -28.91 -24.66
C ASP A 424 -17.75 -28.27 -25.52
N ILE A 425 -18.98 -28.31 -25.03
CA ILE A 425 -20.14 -27.67 -25.64
C ILE A 425 -20.31 -26.28 -25.02
N PRO A 426 -20.38 -25.21 -25.82
CA PRO A 426 -20.62 -23.87 -25.30
C PRO A 426 -22.02 -23.73 -24.71
N LEU A 427 -22.12 -23.09 -23.55
CA LEU A 427 -23.39 -22.78 -22.89
C LEU A 427 -23.78 -21.35 -23.27
N ILE A 428 -24.52 -21.22 -24.38
CA ILE A 428 -24.98 -19.92 -24.90
C ILE A 428 -26.02 -19.32 -23.95
N THR A 429 -26.97 -20.15 -23.52
CA THR A 429 -27.88 -19.83 -22.41
C THR A 429 -27.37 -20.56 -21.16
N PRO A 430 -27.15 -19.86 -20.03
CA PRO A 430 -26.66 -20.48 -18.81
C PRO A 430 -27.47 -21.73 -18.42
N GLN A 431 -26.77 -22.79 -18.03
CA GLN A 431 -27.35 -24.04 -17.55
C GLN A 431 -28.32 -24.74 -18.52
N THR A 432 -28.21 -24.49 -19.83
CA THR A 432 -29.12 -25.05 -20.83
C THR A 432 -28.34 -25.64 -22.01
N ILE A 433 -28.79 -26.80 -22.49
CA ILE A 433 -28.36 -27.40 -23.75
C ILE A 433 -29.59 -27.91 -24.53
N TYR A 434 -29.38 -28.35 -25.76
CA TYR A 434 -30.40 -28.98 -26.60
C TYR A 434 -29.95 -30.36 -27.04
N TYR A 435 -30.86 -31.33 -27.04
CA TYR A 435 -30.57 -32.69 -27.49
C TYR A 435 -31.55 -33.22 -28.53
N LYS A 436 -31.03 -34.08 -29.42
CA LYS A 436 -31.81 -35.02 -30.25
C LYS A 436 -31.29 -36.41 -29.95
N ALA A 437 -32.17 -37.38 -29.76
CA ALA A 437 -31.78 -38.77 -29.51
C ALA A 437 -32.78 -39.71 -30.19
N GLN A 438 -32.30 -40.59 -31.08
CA GLN A 438 -33.14 -41.46 -31.89
C GLN A 438 -32.45 -42.76 -32.26
N ILE A 439 -33.24 -43.80 -32.52
CA ILE A 439 -32.82 -45.13 -32.98
C ILE A 439 -33.74 -45.62 -34.11
N SER A 440 -33.22 -46.48 -34.99
CA SER A 440 -33.97 -47.00 -36.14
C SER A 440 -34.81 -48.24 -35.84
N SER A 441 -34.50 -48.98 -34.78
CA SER A 441 -35.12 -50.26 -34.42
C SER A 441 -34.97 -50.50 -32.92
N GLY A 442 -35.93 -51.20 -32.30
CA GLY A 442 -35.93 -51.49 -30.86
C GLY A 442 -36.41 -50.34 -29.98
N THR A 443 -36.16 -50.44 -28.67
CA THR A 443 -36.49 -49.44 -27.64
C THR A 443 -35.23 -48.69 -27.22
N MET A 444 -35.28 -47.37 -27.18
CA MET A 444 -34.13 -46.52 -26.87
C MET A 444 -33.87 -46.50 -25.36
N THR A 445 -32.59 -46.40 -25.00
CA THR A 445 -32.16 -45.87 -23.70
C THR A 445 -31.12 -44.79 -23.98
N PHE A 446 -31.49 -43.52 -23.79
CA PHE A 446 -30.60 -42.38 -23.85
C PHE A 446 -30.24 -41.93 -22.44
N GLY A 447 -28.95 -41.86 -22.14
CA GLY A 447 -28.41 -41.39 -20.87
C GLY A 447 -27.38 -40.28 -21.06
N LEU A 448 -27.43 -39.28 -20.19
CA LEU A 448 -26.49 -38.15 -20.23
C LEU A 448 -25.99 -37.83 -18.83
N ASN A 449 -24.67 -37.64 -18.69
CA ASN A 449 -24.02 -37.19 -17.46
C ASN A 449 -23.08 -36.02 -17.78
N ILE A 450 -22.85 -35.09 -16.85
CA ILE A 450 -21.76 -34.11 -16.97
C ILE A 450 -20.45 -34.76 -16.55
N SER A 451 -19.38 -34.55 -17.32
CA SER A 451 -18.02 -34.93 -16.94
C SER A 451 -17.19 -33.75 -16.42
N SER A 452 -17.40 -32.55 -16.98
CA SER A 452 -16.70 -31.34 -16.56
C SER A 452 -17.41 -30.07 -17.03
N TYR A 453 -17.08 -28.94 -16.43
CA TYR A 453 -17.46 -27.62 -16.93
C TYR A 453 -16.35 -26.58 -16.74
N LYS A 454 -16.37 -25.54 -17.55
CA LYS A 454 -15.43 -24.40 -17.49
C LYS A 454 -16.20 -23.11 -17.22
N PHE A 455 -15.64 -22.20 -16.41
CA PHE A 455 -16.28 -20.93 -16.03
C PHE A 455 -15.45 -19.69 -16.38
#